data_AF-A0A7C1DIB3-F1
#
_entry.id   AF-A0A7C1DIB3-F1
#
_cell.length_a   1.000
_cell.length_b   1.000
_cell.length_c   1.000
_cell.angle_alpha   90.00
_cell.angle_beta   90.00
_cell.angle_gamma   90.00
#
_symmetry.space_group_name_H-M   'P 1'
#
loop_
_entity.id
_entity.type
_entity.pdbx_description
1 polymer ?
#
loop_
_entity_poly.entity_id
_entity_poly.type
_entity_poly.pdbx_seq_one_letter_code
_entity_poly.pdbx_strand_id
1 'polypeptide(L)'
;MHPECVLQDSGQGWLLRVWVQPGAKSNGVVEIRDGSLKLRLTAPAVDNKANKALVDFVAGLLDLPRRQVCLVSGASGRRKKLRIVSQEEPAWDRLVPAGLRQPLQQPRSISHGTA
;
A
#
# COMPACT_ATOMS: atom_id res chain seq x y z
N MET A 1 -5.20 14.63 -2.85
CA MET A 1 -3.84 14.53 -2.26
C MET A 1 -3.63 13.08 -1.92
N HIS A 2 -2.68 12.41 -2.56
CA HIS A 2 -2.39 11.00 -2.32
C HIS A 2 -1.18 10.83 -1.38
N PRO A 3 -1.14 9.75 -0.57
CA PRO A 3 -0.01 9.49 0.33
C PRO A 3 1.27 9.11 -0.43
N GLU A 4 2.43 9.21 0.24
CA GLU A 4 3.75 8.89 -0.33
C GLU A 4 3.91 7.43 -0.81
N CYS A 5 3.04 6.53 -0.34
CA CYS A 5 3.00 5.15 -0.81
C CYS A 5 2.31 4.98 -2.19
N VAL A 6 1.72 6.05 -2.72
CA VAL A 6 1.07 6.11 -4.03
C VAL A 6 1.91 6.95 -4.97
N LEU A 7 2.27 6.37 -6.11
CA LEU A 7 2.99 7.03 -7.20
C LEU A 7 2.10 7.07 -8.44
N GLN A 8 2.16 8.14 -9.20
CA GLN A 8 1.45 8.22 -10.48
C GLN A 8 2.21 7.43 -11.55
N ASP A 9 1.49 6.62 -12.33
CA ASP A 9 2.03 5.86 -13.46
C ASP A 9 1.74 6.63 -14.76
N SER A 10 2.74 6.82 -15.61
CA SER A 10 2.67 7.69 -16.82
C SER A 10 1.62 7.28 -17.87
N GLY A 11 0.89 6.18 -17.67
CA GLY A 11 -0.01 5.56 -18.65
C GLY A 11 -1.50 5.54 -18.30
N GLN A 12 -1.98 6.31 -17.31
CA GLN A 12 -3.36 6.33 -16.75
C GLN A 12 -3.59 5.34 -15.60
N GLY A 13 -2.71 5.37 -14.61
CA GLY A 13 -2.91 4.60 -13.40
C GLY A 13 -2.02 5.04 -12.26
N TRP A 14 -1.95 4.20 -11.24
CA TRP A 14 -1.24 4.47 -10.01
C TRP A 14 -0.46 3.24 -9.57
N LEU A 15 0.64 3.46 -8.86
CA LEU A 15 1.46 2.44 -8.25
C LEU A 15 1.36 2.58 -6.74
N LEU A 16 0.78 1.56 -6.11
CA LEU A 16 0.66 1.45 -4.66
C LEU A 16 1.75 0.51 -4.13
N ARG A 17 2.61 1.06 -3.28
CA ARG A 17 3.63 0.28 -2.55
C ARG A 17 3.02 -0.23 -1.25
N VAL A 18 3.05 -1.54 -1.05
CA VAL A 18 2.51 -2.16 0.15
C VAL A 18 3.53 -3.08 0.81
N TRP A 19 3.43 -3.20 2.13
CA TRP A 19 4.13 -4.21 2.91
C TRP A 19 3.11 -5.12 3.57
N VAL A 20 3.18 -6.41 3.28
CA VAL A 20 2.21 -7.41 3.77
C VAL A 20 2.78 -8.18 4.95
N GLN A 21 2.01 -8.19 6.03
CA GLN A 21 2.17 -9.10 7.17
C GLN A 21 1.17 -10.26 7.04
N PRO A 22 1.61 -11.44 6.58
CA PRO A 22 0.74 -12.61 6.51
C PRO A 22 0.49 -13.24 7.90
N GLY A 23 -0.54 -14.08 8.00
CA GLY A 23 -0.85 -14.83 9.23
C GLY A 23 -1.38 -13.98 10.39
N ALA A 24 -2.01 -12.84 10.09
CA ALA A 24 -2.62 -12.00 11.11
C ALA A 24 -3.97 -12.56 11.59
N LYS A 25 -4.41 -12.16 12.79
CA LYS A 25 -5.72 -12.54 13.33
C LYS A 25 -6.90 -11.95 12.54
N SER A 26 -6.68 -10.83 11.85
CA SER A 26 -7.69 -10.11 11.05
C SER A 26 -7.02 -9.31 9.93
N ASN A 27 -7.73 -9.09 8.82
CA ASN A 27 -7.27 -8.19 7.76
C ASN A 27 -7.34 -6.73 8.24
N GLY A 28 -6.45 -5.87 7.76
CA GLY A 28 -6.50 -4.45 8.11
C GLY A 28 -5.34 -3.62 7.57
N VAL A 29 -5.60 -2.32 7.47
CA VAL A 29 -4.57 -1.30 7.28
C VAL A 29 -3.94 -0.99 8.63
N VAL A 30 -2.61 -0.89 8.68
CA VAL A 30 -1.87 -0.65 9.93
C VAL A 30 -1.32 0.77 9.96
N GLU A 31 -0.44 1.12 9.03
CA GLU A 31 0.27 2.42 8.98
C GLU A 31 0.91 2.63 7.61
N ILE A 32 1.34 3.85 7.31
CA ILE A 32 2.22 4.14 6.18
C ILE A 32 3.61 4.41 6.74
N ARG A 33 4.61 3.67 6.27
CA ARG A 33 6.00 3.81 6.73
C ARG A 33 6.96 3.53 5.58
N ASP A 34 8.04 4.31 5.47
CA ASP A 34 9.07 4.12 4.43
C ASP A 34 8.47 4.10 3.00
N GLY A 35 7.50 4.98 2.74
CA GLY A 35 6.78 5.06 1.46
C GLY A 35 6.03 3.77 1.08
N SER A 36 5.62 2.96 2.07
CA SER A 36 4.89 1.71 1.86
C SER A 36 3.72 1.60 2.84
N LEU A 37 2.56 1.17 2.33
CA LEU A 37 1.37 0.92 3.14
C LEU A 37 1.48 -0.46 3.81
N LYS A 38 1.56 -0.48 5.14
CA LYS A 38 1.60 -1.70 5.93
C LYS A 38 0.21 -2.29 6.07
N LEU A 39 0.05 -3.50 5.57
CA LEU A 39 -1.18 -4.27 5.56
C LEU A 39 -0.99 -5.57 6.31
N ARG A 40 -1.97 -5.95 7.13
CA ARG A 40 -2.03 -7.27 7.75
C ARG A 40 -3.09 -8.11 7.04
N LEU A 41 -2.76 -9.35 6.72
CA LEU A 41 -3.66 -10.30 6.07
C LEU A 41 -3.70 -11.60 6.87
N THR A 42 -4.89 -12.18 7.00
CA THR A 42 -5.11 -13.51 7.59
C THR A 42 -4.59 -14.62 6.68
N ALA A 43 -4.46 -14.32 5.38
CA ALA A 43 -3.93 -15.26 4.41
C ALA A 43 -2.54 -15.76 4.84
N PRO A 44 -2.29 -17.08 4.73
CA PRO A 44 -1.00 -17.66 5.07
C PRO A 44 0.08 -17.12 4.12
N ALA A 45 1.34 -17.19 4.54
CA ALA A 45 2.53 -16.78 3.77
C ALA A 45 2.82 -17.69 2.55
N VAL A 46 1.78 -18.29 1.96
CA VAL A 46 1.85 -19.01 0.69
C VAL A 46 1.52 -18.02 -0.41
N ASP A 47 2.48 -17.73 -1.28
CA ASP A 47 2.43 -16.59 -2.20
C ASP A 47 1.12 -16.47 -2.97
N ASN A 48 0.60 -17.57 -3.53
CA ASN A 48 -0.63 -17.53 -4.32
C ASN A 48 -1.85 -17.06 -3.51
N LYS A 49 -1.94 -17.46 -2.23
CA LYS A 49 -3.04 -17.07 -1.33
C LYS A 49 -2.85 -15.65 -0.80
N ALA A 50 -1.63 -15.29 -0.39
CA ALA A 50 -1.32 -13.94 0.09
C ALA A 50 -1.50 -12.87 -1.01
N ASN A 51 -1.09 -13.18 -2.25
CA ASN A 51 -1.22 -12.26 -3.38
C ASN A 51 -2.69 -12.03 -3.76
N LYS A 52 -3.49 -13.10 -3.82
CA LYS A 52 -4.93 -12.99 -4.08
C LYS A 52 -5.63 -12.19 -2.97
N ALA A 53 -5.37 -12.52 -1.70
CA ALA A 53 -5.96 -11.82 -0.58
C ALA A 53 -5.56 -10.33 -0.54
N LEU A 54 -4.31 -10.00 -0.90
CA LEU A 54 -3.88 -8.61 -1.00
C LEU A 54 -4.66 -7.85 -2.07
N VAL A 55 -4.74 -8.41 -3.27
CA VAL A 55 -5.44 -7.78 -4.40
C VAL A 55 -6.92 -7.57 -4.07
N ASP A 56 -7.56 -8.59 -3.48
CA ASP A 56 -8.97 -8.53 -3.08
C ASP A 56 -9.21 -7.49 -1.98
N PHE A 57 -8.34 -7.47 -0.97
CA PHE A 57 -8.42 -6.52 0.13
C PHE A 57 -8.23 -5.07 -0.35
N VAL A 58 -7.25 -4.79 -1.22
CA VAL A 58 -7.03 -3.45 -1.76
C VAL A 58 -8.15 -3.02 -2.70
N ALA A 59 -8.66 -3.93 -3.53
CA ALA A 59 -9.82 -3.67 -4.39
C ALA A 59 -11.04 -3.26 -3.56
N GLY A 60 -11.35 -4.00 -2.49
CA GLY A 60 -12.45 -3.67 -1.57
C GLY A 60 -12.24 -2.35 -0.81
N LEU A 61 -11.01 -2.05 -0.38
CA LEU A 61 -10.71 -0.77 0.30
C LEU A 61 -10.95 0.43 -0.61
N LEU A 62 -10.54 0.34 -1.87
CA LEU A 62 -10.63 1.43 -2.84
C LEU A 62 -11.97 1.46 -3.60
N ASP A 63 -12.87 0.50 -3.33
CA ASP A 63 -14.12 0.30 -4.07
C ASP A 63 -13.90 0.12 -5.58
N LEU A 64 -12.81 -0.56 -5.94
CA LEU A 64 -12.43 -0.80 -7.34
C LEU A 64 -12.68 -2.27 -7.71
N PRO A 65 -13.06 -2.55 -8.97
CA PRO A 65 -13.14 -3.92 -9.44
C PRO A 65 -11.75 -4.57 -9.43
N ARG A 66 -11.69 -5.83 -9.01
CA ARG A 66 -10.43 -6.61 -8.88
C ARG A 66 -9.53 -6.53 -10.12
N ARG A 67 -10.10 -6.46 -11.34
CA ARG A 67 -9.35 -6.34 -12.60
C ARG A 67 -8.49 -5.08 -12.72
N GLN A 68 -8.80 -4.04 -11.95
CA GLN A 68 -8.05 -2.80 -11.91
C GLN A 68 -6.89 -2.85 -10.92
N VAL A 69 -6.79 -3.89 -10.09
CA VAL A 69 -5.73 -4.05 -9.09
C VAL A 69 -4.84 -5.23 -9.47
N CYS A 70 -3.62 -4.93 -9.91
CA CYS A 70 -2.68 -5.93 -10.42
C CYS A 70 -1.38 -5.92 -9.62
N LEU A 71 -0.93 -7.09 -9.17
CA LEU A 71 0.40 -7.22 -8.58
C LEU A 71 1.47 -7.16 -9.67
N VAL A 72 2.31 -6.12 -9.66
CA VAL A 72 3.37 -5.93 -10.66
C VAL A 72 4.75 -6.34 -10.16
N SER A 73 4.96 -6.41 -8.83
CA SER A 73 6.24 -6.85 -8.26
C SER A 73 6.10 -7.30 -6.81
N GLY A 74 7.08 -8.07 -6.33
CA GLY A 74 7.15 -8.53 -4.94
C GLY A 74 6.33 -9.79 -4.65
N ALA A 75 6.02 -10.58 -5.68
CA ALA A 75 5.19 -11.79 -5.54
C ALA A 75 5.70 -12.74 -4.46
N SER A 76 7.02 -12.92 -4.35
CA SER A 76 7.70 -13.80 -3.38
C SER A 76 8.07 -13.14 -2.04
N GLY A 77 7.75 -11.85 -1.86
CA GLY A 77 8.23 -11.05 -0.73
C GLY A 77 7.12 -10.34 0.05
N ARG A 78 7.48 -9.77 1.21
CA ARG A 78 6.58 -8.93 2.02
C ARG A 78 6.33 -7.57 1.38
N ARG A 79 7.33 -6.99 0.73
CA ARG A 79 7.21 -5.74 -0.04
C ARG A 79 6.62 -6.07 -1.41
N LYS A 80 5.49 -5.46 -1.73
CA LYS A 80 4.74 -5.68 -2.96
C LYS A 80 4.42 -4.34 -3.62
N LYS A 81 4.33 -4.36 -4.95
CA LYS A 81 3.88 -3.20 -5.74
C LYS A 81 2.63 -3.60 -6.50
N LEU A 82 1.56 -2.85 -6.29
CA LEU A 82 0.30 -3.00 -7.00
C LEU A 82 0.15 -1.87 -8.02
N ARG A 83 -0.25 -2.20 -9.23
CA ARG A 83 -0.73 -1.24 -10.22
C ARG A 83 -2.24 -1.13 -10.11
N ILE A 84 -2.72 0.10 -9.99
CA ILE A 84 -4.12 0.46 -9.94
C ILE A 84 -4.45 1.15 -11.26
N VAL A 85 -5.28 0.51 -12.09
CA VAL A 85 -5.71 1.04 -13.38
C VAL A 85 -6.99 1.84 -13.16
N SER A 86 -6.87 3.14 -13.01
CA SER A 86 -7.99 4.06 -12.83
C SER A 86 -7.68 5.37 -13.53
N GLN A 87 -8.65 5.91 -14.28
CA GLN A 87 -8.55 7.22 -14.90
C GLN A 87 -8.75 8.35 -13.88
N GLU A 88 -9.47 8.08 -12.79
CA GLU A 88 -9.74 9.02 -11.71
C GLU A 88 -8.88 8.70 -10.47
N GLU A 89 -8.70 9.68 -9.59
CA GLU A 89 -8.01 9.51 -8.30
C GLU A 89 -8.87 8.62 -7.37
N PRO A 90 -8.44 7.38 -7.02
CA PRO A 90 -9.16 6.54 -6.08
C PRO A 90 -9.27 7.21 -4.71
N ALA A 91 -10.19 6.71 -3.87
CA ALA A 91 -10.37 7.20 -2.50
C ALA A 91 -9.20 6.81 -1.57
N TRP A 92 -8.03 7.42 -1.77
CA TRP A 92 -6.80 7.13 -1.03
C TRP A 92 -6.90 7.41 0.46
N ASP A 93 -7.81 8.29 0.90
CA ASP A 93 -8.13 8.54 2.30
C ASP A 93 -8.48 7.24 3.05
N ARG A 94 -9.09 6.26 2.38
CA ARG A 94 -9.42 4.94 2.96
C ARG A 94 -8.19 4.08 3.27
N LEU A 95 -7.04 4.40 2.70
CA LEU A 95 -5.75 3.75 3.01
C LEU A 95 -5.06 4.38 4.22
N VAL A 96 -5.59 5.49 4.75
CA VAL A 96 -5.05 6.15 5.94
C VAL A 96 -6.02 5.85 7.09
N PRO A 97 -5.59 5.12 8.14
CA PRO A 97 -6.45 4.96 9.31
C PRO A 97 -6.78 6.35 9.87
N ALA A 98 -8.05 6.59 10.23
CA ALA A 98 -8.59 7.91 10.58
C ALA A 98 -7.80 8.67 11.68
N GLY A 99 -6.98 7.97 12.47
CA GLY A 99 -6.09 8.55 13.48
C GLY A 99 -4.75 9.09 12.95
N LEU A 100 -4.46 8.99 11.65
CA LEU A 100 -3.16 9.33 11.05
C LEU A 100 -3.29 10.35 9.91
N ARG A 101 -4.20 11.33 10.05
CA ARG A 101 -4.07 12.63 9.38
C ARG A 101 -2.81 13.31 9.93
N GLN A 102 -1.63 12.89 9.49
CA GLN A 102 -0.39 13.48 9.96
C GLN A 102 -0.34 14.94 9.48
N PRO A 103 -0.18 15.92 10.40
CA PRO A 103 0.36 17.20 10.01
C PRO A 103 1.80 16.96 9.56
N LEU A 104 2.14 17.44 8.36
CA LEU A 104 3.48 17.77 7.87
C LEU A 104 4.64 17.20 8.70
N GLN A 105 5.18 16.04 8.33
CA GLN A 105 6.53 15.69 8.80
C GLN A 105 7.53 16.61 8.08
N GLN A 106 7.98 17.63 8.81
CA GLN A 106 9.17 18.42 8.50
C GLN A 106 10.39 17.50 8.25
N PRO A 107 11.34 17.92 7.41
CA PRO A 107 12.50 17.11 7.07
C PRO A 107 13.30 16.79 8.33
N ARG A 108 13.53 15.50 8.59
CA ARG A 108 14.56 15.08 9.53
C ARG A 108 15.91 15.43 8.93
N SER A 109 16.43 16.59 9.32
CA SER A 109 17.87 16.86 9.34
C SER A 109 18.57 15.66 9.98
N ILE A 110 19.45 15.01 9.24
CA ILE A 110 20.51 14.21 9.86
C ILE A 110 21.80 14.97 9.60
N SER A 111 22.09 15.90 10.51
CA SER A 111 23.45 16.33 10.75
C SER A 111 24.25 15.11 11.18
N HIS A 112 25.27 14.76 10.41
CA HIS A 112 26.40 14.02 10.95
C HIS A 112 27.66 14.75 10.50
N GLY A 113 27.98 15.82 11.22
CA GLY A 113 29.36 16.24 11.37
C GLY A 113 29.93 15.48 12.55
N THR A 114 31.03 14.78 12.34
CA THR A 114 31.99 14.45 13.40
C THR A 114 33.37 14.31 12.76
N ALA A 115 34.29 15.14 13.26
CA ALA A 115 35.76 15.12 13.15
C ALA A 115 36.40 15.49 11.80
#